data_AF-A0A831M0Q8-F1
#
_entry.id   AF-A0A831M0Q8-F1
#
_cell.length_a   1.000
_cell.length_b   1.000
_cell.length_c   1.000
_cell.angle_alpha   90.00
_cell.angle_beta   90.00
_cell.angle_gamma   90.00
#
_symmetry.space_group_name_H-M   'P 1'
#
loop_
_entity.id
_entity.type
_entity.pdbx_description
1 polymer ?
#
loop_
_entity_poly.entity_id
_entity_poly.type
_entity_poly.pdbx_seq_one_letter_code
_entity_poly.pdbx_strand_id
1 'polypeptide(L)' 'MVGLAQVASAPRPDPKNEKLAIIDLAFVSRLDPPTTLAQVKAEPQFAGFLLVRNSRLSTMPVPANFVAWMRKRYPKAKI' A
#
# COMPACT_ATOMS: atom_id res chain seq x y z
N MET A 1 4.06 -1.49 6.47
CA MET A 1 3.49 -2.55 5.62
C MET A 1 3.56 -3.88 6.35
N VAL A 2 2.41 -4.55 6.48
CA VAL A 2 2.26 -5.83 7.20
C VAL A 2 1.75 -6.97 6.31
N GLY A 3 1.28 -6.65 5.10
CA GLY A 3 0.66 -7.61 4.21
C GLY A 3 0.37 -6.98 2.84
N LEU A 4 -0.02 -7.84 1.92
CA LEU A 4 -0.47 -7.50 0.58
C LEU A 4 -1.96 -7.85 0.44
N ALA A 5 -2.70 -6.97 -0.23
CA ALA A 5 -4.09 -7.18 -0.60
C ALA A 5 -4.28 -6.92 -2.09
N GLN A 6 -5.26 -7.58 -2.70
CA GLN A 6 -5.64 -7.44 -4.10
C GLN A 6 -7.04 -6.87 -4.19
N VAL A 7 -7.29 -6.01 -5.18
CA VAL A 7 -8.64 -5.52 -5.50
C VAL A 7 -9.48 -6.68 -6.03
N ALA A 8 -10.58 -6.98 -5.35
CA ALA A 8 -11.45 -8.12 -5.64
C ALA A 8 -12.75 -7.71 -6.36
N SER A 9 -13.04 -6.41 -6.47
CA SER A 9 -14.24 -5.89 -7.12
C SER A 9 -13.94 -4.64 -7.96
N ALA A 10 -14.82 -4.36 -8.93
CA ALA A 10 -14.91 -3.02 -9.50
C ALA A 10 -15.31 -1.99 -8.41
N PRO A 11 -14.96 -0.70 -8.57
CA PRO A 11 -15.45 0.36 -7.69
C PRO A 11 -16.97 0.49 -7.81
N ARG A 12 -17.63 0.73 -6.67
CA ARG A 12 -19.08 0.94 -6.58
C ARG A 12 -19.41 2.03 -5.54
N PRO A 13 -20.58 2.67 -5.61
CA PRO A 13 -21.01 3.60 -4.57
C PRO A 13 -21.10 2.94 -3.19
N ASP A 14 -20.73 3.65 -2.13
CA ASP A 14 -20.92 3.19 -0.75
C ASP A 14 -22.43 3.17 -0.42
N PRO A 15 -22.99 2.05 0.07
CA PRO A 15 -24.41 1.96 0.47
C PRO A 15 -24.83 2.99 1.53
N LYS A 16 -23.88 3.50 2.32
CA LYS A 16 -24.14 4.51 3.36
C LYS A 16 -23.97 5.94 2.84
N ASN A 17 -23.25 6.14 1.74
CA ASN A 17 -23.00 7.44 1.16
C ASN A 17 -22.61 7.31 -0.32
N GLU A 18 -23.56 7.51 -1.21
CA GLU A 18 -23.39 7.34 -2.66
C GLU A 18 -22.31 8.26 -3.28
N LYS A 19 -21.86 9.31 -2.58
CA LYS A 19 -20.75 10.17 -3.01
C LYS A 19 -19.38 9.51 -2.85
N LEU A 20 -19.28 8.40 -2.13
CA LEU A 20 -18.04 7.66 -1.91
C LEU A 20 -17.99 6.44 -2.82
N ALA A 21 -16.79 6.12 -3.32
CA ALA A 21 -16.52 4.89 -4.04
C ALA A 21 -15.79 3.90 -3.12
N ILE A 22 -16.28 2.66 -3.07
CA ILE A 22 -15.68 1.56 -2.30
C ILE A 22 -15.30 0.41 -3.23
N ILE A 23 -14.35 -0.39 -2.76
CA ILE A 23 -13.92 -1.64 -3.38
C ILE A 23 -13.78 -2.72 -2.32
N ASP A 24 -13.88 -3.98 -2.72
CA ASP A 24 -13.50 -5.10 -1.87
C ASP A 24 -12.03 -5.44 -2.06
N LEU A 25 -11.36 -5.78 -0.96
CA LEU A 25 -9.96 -6.21 -0.95
C LEU A 25 -9.88 -7.66 -0.48
N ALA A 26 -9.23 -8.51 -1.27
CA ALA A 26 -8.87 -9.86 -0.87
C ALA A 26 -7.47 -9.86 -0.26
N PHE A 27 -7.31 -10.57 0.86
CA PHE A 27 -6.00 -10.80 1.46
C PHE A 27 -5.16 -11.73 0.57
N VAL A 28 -3.91 -11.34 0.30
CA VAL A 28 -2.98 -12.15 -0.53
C VAL A 28 -1.93 -12.82 0.33
N SER A 29 -1.18 -12.06 1.12
CA SER A 29 -0.10 -12.61 1.96
C SER A 29 0.29 -11.67 3.10
N ARG A 30 0.92 -12.23 4.13
CA ARG A 30 1.67 -11.44 5.13
C ARG A 30 3.02 -11.03 4.57
N LEU A 31 3.56 -9.94 5.09
CA LEU A 31 4.94 -9.53 4.89
C LEU A 31 5.69 -9.74 6.20
N ASP A 32 6.69 -10.61 6.18
CA ASP A 32 7.49 -10.99 7.35
C ASP A 32 8.98 -10.88 7.01
N PRO A 33 9.77 -10.10 7.78
CA PRO A 33 9.34 -9.20 8.87
C PRO A 33 8.52 -8.02 8.34
N PRO A 34 7.61 -7.40 9.12
CA PRO A 34 6.90 -6.20 8.70
C PRO A 34 7.85 -5.04 8.33
N THR A 35 7.45 -4.24 7.33
CA THR A 35 8.14 -2.96 7.04
C THR A 35 7.54 -1.85 7.92
N THR A 36 8.34 -1.23 8.78
CA THR A 36 7.88 -0.11 9.62
C THR A 36 7.87 1.21 8.85
N LEU A 37 7.09 2.19 9.30
CA LEU A 37 7.14 3.55 8.72
C LEU A 37 8.52 4.19 8.92
N ALA A 38 9.20 3.89 10.03
CA ALA A 38 10.55 4.38 10.31
C ALA A 38 11.55 3.88 9.26
N GLN A 39 11.50 2.60 8.87
CA GLN A 39 12.33 2.06 7.79
C GLN A 39 12.07 2.77 6.45
N VAL A 40 10.81 3.06 6.12
CA VAL A 40 10.48 3.80 4.89
C VAL A 40 11.02 5.23 4.93
N LYS A 41 10.93 5.91 6.09
CA LYS A 41 11.42 7.28 6.27
C LYS A 41 12.95 7.37 6.29
N ALA A 42 13.65 6.30 6.66
CA ALA A 42 15.11 6.26 6.67
C ALA A 42 15.73 6.24 5.27
N GLU A 43 14.95 5.88 4.25
CA GLU A 43 15.40 5.77 2.86
C GLU A 43 15.18 7.10 2.10
N PRO A 44 16.24 7.84 1.73
CA PRO A 44 16.10 9.17 1.12
C PRO A 44 15.33 9.16 -0.21
N GLN A 45 15.44 8.06 -0.96
CA GLN A 45 14.72 7.84 -2.22
C GLN A 45 13.18 7.82 -2.07
N PHE A 46 12.65 7.73 -0.85
CA PHE A 46 11.22 7.76 -0.56
C PHE A 46 10.75 9.08 0.05
N ALA A 47 11.61 10.12 0.14
CA ALA A 47 11.23 11.42 0.70
C ALA A 47 10.03 12.07 -0.04
N GLY A 48 9.88 11.79 -1.33
CA GLY A 48 8.76 12.24 -2.16
C GLY A 48 7.49 11.38 -2.06
N PHE A 49 7.55 10.22 -1.41
CA PHE A 49 6.40 9.30 -1.33
C PHE A 49 5.28 9.93 -0.49
N LEU A 50 4.05 9.93 -1.00
CA LEU A 50 2.86 10.45 -0.31
C LEU A 50 2.65 9.82 1.07
N LEU A 51 3.02 8.56 1.27
CA LEU A 51 2.97 7.90 2.58
C LEU A 51 3.82 8.63 3.64
N VAL A 52 4.94 9.24 3.21
CA VAL A 52 5.85 10.00 4.08
C VAL A 52 5.36 11.44 4.27
N ARG A 53 4.86 12.07 3.20
CA ARG A 53 4.53 13.51 3.18
C ARG A 53 3.10 13.86 3.59
N ASN A 54 2.14 12.97 3.37
CA ASN A 54 0.72 13.24 3.57
C ASN A 54 0.08 12.19 4.47
N SER A 55 0.31 12.29 5.78
CA SER A 55 -0.10 11.29 6.77
C SER A 55 -1.62 11.09 6.89
N ARG A 56 -2.43 12.05 6.42
CA ARG A 56 -3.89 11.98 6.46
C ARG A 56 -4.51 11.42 5.17
N LEU A 57 -3.70 11.06 4.18
CA LEU A 57 -4.17 10.44 2.94
C LEU A 57 -4.23 8.92 3.11
N SER A 58 -5.45 8.36 3.05
CA SER A 58 -5.70 6.94 3.29
C SER A 58 -5.38 6.05 2.09
N THR A 59 -5.54 6.56 0.87
CA THR A 59 -5.31 5.83 -0.38
C THR A 59 -4.41 6.63 -1.31
N MET A 60 -3.38 6.01 -1.86
CA MET A 60 -2.39 6.71 -2.67
C MET A 60 -1.71 5.76 -3.67
N PRO A 61 -1.23 6.27 -4.82
CA PRO A 61 -0.35 5.51 -5.67
C PRO A 61 0.98 5.23 -4.96
N VAL A 62 1.53 4.04 -5.20
CA VAL A 62 2.83 3.63 -4.65
C VAL A 62 3.91 3.84 -5.73
N PRO A 63 5.00 4.54 -5.44
CA PRO A 63 6.11 4.74 -6.37
C PRO A 63 6.73 3.42 -6.86
N ALA A 64 7.10 3.36 -8.14
CA ALA A 64 7.68 2.16 -8.74
C ALA A 64 8.98 1.71 -8.06
N ASN A 65 9.82 2.66 -7.62
CA ASN A 65 11.04 2.36 -6.87
C ASN A 65 10.74 1.70 -5.50
N PHE A 66 9.65 2.09 -4.85
CA PHE A 66 9.18 1.44 -3.62
C PHE A 66 8.73 0.00 -3.89
N VAL A 67 7.98 -0.23 -4.98
CA VAL A 67 7.57 -1.59 -5.38
C VAL A 67 8.80 -2.47 -5.65
N ALA A 68 9.79 -1.96 -6.38
CA ALA A 68 11.04 -2.67 -6.63
C ALA A 68 11.81 -2.99 -5.34
N TRP A 69 11.85 -2.05 -4.40
CA TRP A 69 12.46 -2.25 -3.08
C TRP A 69 11.75 -3.33 -2.26
N MET A 70 10.41 -3.34 -2.26
CA MET A 70 9.61 -4.36 -1.61
C MET A 70 9.80 -5.75 -2.23
N ARG A 71 9.86 -5.87 -3.57
CA ARG A 71 10.14 -7.14 -4.27
C ARG A 71 11.49 -7.74 -3.87
N LYS A 72 12.53 -6.90 -3.77
CA LYS A 72 13.85 -7.34 -3.30
C LYS A 72 13.81 -7.82 -1.85
N ARG A 73 13.05 -7.13 -1.00
CA ARG A 73 12.93 -7.47 0.43
C ARG A 73 12.11 -8.75 0.67
N TYR A 74 11.08 -9.01 -0.13
CA TYR A 74 10.18 -10.15 0.02
C TYR A 74 10.11 -10.98 -1.27
N PRO A 75 11.19 -11.69 -1.64
CA PRO A 75 11.27 -12.40 -2.92
C PRO A 75 10.25 -13.53 -3.08
N LYS A 76 9.69 -14.04 -1.96
CA LYS A 76 8.65 -15.07 -1.94
C LYS A 76 7.23 -14.51 -2.00
N ALA A 77 7.05 -13.21 -1.74
CA ALA A 77 5.74 -12.56 -1.81
C ALA A 77 5.45 -12.14 -3.26
N LYS A 78 4.21 -12.33 -3.72
CA LYS A 78 3.78 -11.96 -5.07
C LYS A 78 3.47 -10.46 -5.18
N ILE A 79 4.50 -9.63 -4.98
CA ILE A 79 4.46 -8.15 -5.08
C ILE A 79 4.72 -7.74 -6.53
#